data_AF-A0A843DFI8-F1
#
_entry.id   AF-A0A843DFI8-F1
#
_cell.length_a   1.000
_cell.length_b   1.000
_cell.length_c   1.000
_cell.angle_alpha   90.00
_cell.angle_beta   90.00
_cell.angle_gamma   90.00
#
_symmetry.space_group_name_H-M   'P 1'
#
loop_
_entity.id
_entity.type
_entity.pdbx_description
1 polymer ?
#
loop_
_entity_poly.entity_id
_entity_poly.type
_entity_poly.pdbx_seq_one_letter_code
_entity_poly.pdbx_strand_id
1 'polypeptide(L)' 'MIQTQATPKLRIKTELQEEREARDLAIYNEFHALVANPEQSKKTAVEFLMAKYGIHSAGTIYVILKRVQNLKNNEK' A
#
# COMPACT_ATOMS: atom_id res chain seq x y z
N MET A 1 -6.60 37.05 4.19
CA MET A 1 -6.78 36.22 2.99
C MET A 1 -5.59 35.28 2.90
N ILE A 2 -5.74 34.01 3.28
CA ILE A 2 -4.65 33.03 3.19
C ILE A 2 -4.94 32.17 1.96
N GLN A 3 -4.18 32.41 0.90
CA GLN A 3 -4.20 31.56 -0.29
C GLN A 3 -3.24 30.40 -0.04
N THR A 4 -3.75 29.24 0.38
CA THR A 4 -2.98 27.99 0.35
C THR A 4 -3.13 27.40 -1.04
N GLN A 5 -2.31 27.87 -1.98
CA GLN A 5 -2.18 27.25 -3.31
C GLN A 5 -1.22 26.05 -3.17
N ALA A 6 -1.75 24.89 -2.79
CA ALA A 6 -1.06 23.62 -3.06
C ALA A 6 -1.38 23.23 -4.50
N THR A 7 -0.38 23.38 -5.37
CA THR A 7 -0.42 23.16 -6.82
C THR A 7 -1.04 21.80 -7.18
N PRO A 8 -1.98 21.72 -8.16
CA PRO A 8 -2.46 20.44 -8.63
C PRO A 8 -1.33 19.77 -9.41
N LYS A 9 -0.70 18.76 -8.81
CA LYS A 9 0.25 17.89 -9.51
C LYS A 9 -0.58 17.03 -10.47
N LEU A 10 -0.89 17.58 -11.65
CA LEU A 10 -1.47 16.88 -12.80
C LEU A 10 -0.45 15.86 -13.32
N ARG A 11 -0.19 14.83 -12.52
CA ARG A 11 0.47 13.61 -12.97
C ARG A 11 -0.67 12.78 -13.54
N ILE A 12 -0.89 12.87 -14.84
CA ILE A 12 -1.81 11.97 -15.55
C ILE A 12 -1.28 10.56 -15.29
N LYS A 13 -1.93 9.83 -14.39
CA LYS A 13 -1.59 8.45 -14.10
C LYS A 13 -2.06 7.63 -15.29
N THR A 14 -1.22 6.72 -15.74
CA THR A 14 -1.65 5.72 -16.73
C THR A 14 -2.58 4.72 -16.04
N GLU A 15 -3.50 4.08 -16.75
CA GLU A 15 -4.40 3.03 -16.21
C GLU A 15 -3.60 1.96 -15.43
N LEU A 16 -2.49 1.49 -15.98
CA LEU A 16 -1.59 0.53 -15.32
C LEU A 16 -1.00 1.03 -13.98
N GLN A 17 -0.79 2.33 -13.84
CA GLN A 17 -0.31 2.93 -12.60
C GLN A 17 -1.42 2.94 -11.55
N GLU A 18 -2.65 3.26 -11.97
CA GLU A 18 -3.82 3.26 -11.08
C GLU A 18 -4.15 1.85 -10.59
N GLU A 19 -4.15 0.86 -11.48
CA GLU A 19 -4.34 -0.55 -11.13
C GLU A 19 -3.29 -1.04 -10.13
N ARG A 20 -2.01 -0.67 -10.37
CA ARG A 20 -0.92 -1.02 -9.47
C ARG A 20 -1.08 -0.36 -8.11
N GLU A 21 -1.43 0.92 -8.07
CA GLU A 21 -1.64 1.65 -6.82
C GLU A 21 -2.85 1.09 -6.05
N ALA A 22 -3.94 0.73 -6.74
CA ALA A 22 -5.10 0.09 -6.16
C ALA A 22 -4.75 -1.27 -5.55
N ARG A 23 -3.97 -2.10 -6.26
CA ARG A 23 -3.47 -3.37 -5.74
C ARG A 23 -2.55 -3.17 -4.54
N ASP A 24 -1.59 -2.26 -4.64
CA ASP A 24 -0.65 -1.97 -3.56
C ASP A 24 -1.40 -1.48 -2.30
N LEU A 25 -2.44 -0.65 -2.46
CA LEU A 25 -3.32 -0.19 -1.38
C LEU A 25 -4.15 -1.32 -0.77
N ALA A 26 -4.70 -2.23 -1.60
CA ALA A 26 -5.43 -3.40 -1.13
C ALA A 26 -4.55 -4.31 -0.25
N ILE A 27 -3.32 -4.59 -0.70
CA ILE A 27 -2.32 -5.36 0.05
C ILE A 27 -2.01 -4.69 1.39
N TYR A 28 -1.82 -3.36 1.39
CA TYR A 28 -1.54 -2.60 2.61
C TYR A 28 -2.69 -2.69 3.61
N ASN A 29 -3.92 -2.41 3.19
CA ASN A 29 -5.08 -2.41 4.09
C ASN A 29 -5.34 -3.81 4.65
N GLU A 30 -5.22 -4.84 3.81
CA GLU A 30 -5.42 -6.22 4.24
C GLU A 30 -4.31 -6.69 5.20
N PHE A 31 -3.05 -6.35 4.94
CA PHE A 31 -1.97 -6.60 5.91
C PHE A 31 -2.29 -5.99 7.27
N HIS A 32 -2.69 -4.72 7.31
CA HIS A 32 -3.03 -4.04 8.56
C HIS A 32 -4.25 -4.62 9.26
N ALA A 33 -5.25 -5.09 8.52
CA ALA A 33 -6.40 -5.80 9.09
C ALA A 33 -5.98 -7.15 9.72
N LEU A 34 -5.11 -7.91 9.05
CA LEU A 34 -4.61 -9.20 9.56
C LEU A 34 -3.74 -9.01 10.82
N VAL A 35 -2.86 -8.02 10.84
CA VAL A 35 -1.99 -7.78 12.01
C VAL A 35 -2.65 -7.00 13.14
N ALA A 36 -3.84 -6.44 12.92
CA ALA A 36 -4.64 -5.84 13.98
C ALA A 36 -5.20 -6.90 14.94
N ASN A 37 -5.32 -8.15 14.48
CA ASN A 37 -5.65 -9.27 15.36
C ASN A 37 -4.41 -9.67 16.19
N PRO A 38 -4.43 -9.57 17.53
CA PRO A 38 -3.29 -9.87 18.38
C PRO A 38 -2.80 -11.33 18.32
N GLU A 39 -3.65 -12.27 17.89
CA GLU A 39 -3.28 -13.69 17.77
C GLU A 39 -2.54 -14.00 16.47
N GLN A 40 -2.60 -13.11 15.47
CA GLN A 40 -2.07 -13.36 14.15
C GLN A 40 -0.61 -12.90 14.03
N SER A 41 0.27 -13.84 13.68
CA SER A 41 1.67 -13.50 13.43
C SER A 41 1.82 -12.70 12.13
N LYS A 42 2.74 -11.73 12.15
CA LYS A 42 3.11 -10.96 10.93
C LYS A 42 3.59 -11.87 9.81
N LYS A 43 4.28 -12.97 10.14
CA LYS A 43 4.78 -13.94 9.18
C LYS A 43 3.62 -14.64 8.45
N THR A 44 2.64 -15.13 9.19
CA THR A 44 1.45 -15.79 8.64
C THR A 44 0.62 -14.82 7.79
N ALA A 45 0.49 -13.56 8.20
CA ALA A 45 -0.16 -12.52 7.40
C ALA A 45 0.55 -12.31 6.05
N VAL A 46 1.89 -12.26 6.05
CA VAL A 46 2.69 -12.12 4.82
C VAL A 46 2.55 -13.35 3.91
N GLU A 47 2.63 -14.56 4.47
CA GLU A 47 2.47 -15.81 3.71
C GLU A 47 1.07 -15.89 3.05
N PHE A 48 0.04 -15.50 3.78
CA PHE A 48 -1.33 -15.41 3.26
C PHE A 48 -1.44 -14.41 2.10
N LEU A 49 -0.88 -13.20 2.26
CA LEU A 49 -0.89 -12.18 1.19
C LEU A 49 -0.09 -12.62 -0.03
N MET A 50 1.04 -13.29 0.17
CA MET A 50 1.84 -13.87 -0.90
C MET A 50 1.02 -14.86 -1.74
N ALA A 51 0.31 -15.78 -1.09
CA ALA A 51 -0.56 -16.74 -1.78
C ALA A 51 -1.73 -16.03 -2.49
N LYS A 52 -2.41 -15.10 -1.82
CA LYS A 52 -3.60 -14.41 -2.35
C LYS A 52 -3.29 -13.53 -3.58
N TYR A 53 -2.18 -12.80 -3.55
CA TYR A 53 -1.81 -11.85 -4.60
C TYR A 53 -0.79 -12.40 -5.61
N GLY A 54 -0.43 -13.69 -5.52
CA GLY A 54 0.56 -14.32 -6.40
C GLY A 54 1.96 -13.71 -6.27
N ILE A 55 2.35 -13.30 -5.07
CA ILE A 55 3.64 -12.66 -4.80
C ILE A 55 4.61 -13.70 -4.25
N HIS A 56 5.71 -13.94 -4.96
CA HIS A 56 6.66 -15.02 -4.62
C HIS A 56 7.72 -14.64 -3.58
N SER A 57 7.71 -13.41 -3.05
CA SER A 57 8.69 -12.96 -2.06
C SER A 57 8.06 -12.10 -0.97
N ALA A 58 8.37 -12.43 0.30
CA ALA A 58 8.01 -11.61 1.44
C ALA A 58 8.60 -10.18 1.34
N GLY A 59 9.81 -10.05 0.75
CA GLY A 59 10.45 -8.76 0.52
C GLY A 59 9.60 -7.84 -0.35
N THR A 60 8.92 -8.39 -1.37
CA THR A 60 8.04 -7.62 -2.24
C THR A 60 6.83 -7.07 -1.46
N ILE A 61 6.25 -7.85 -0.54
CA ILE A 61 5.19 -7.37 0.34
C ILE A 61 5.68 -6.17 1.16
N TYR A 62 6.84 -6.29 1.82
CA TYR A 62 7.38 -5.18 2.62
C TYR A 62 7.69 -3.92 1.80
N VAL A 63 8.18 -4.08 0.57
CA VAL A 63 8.40 -2.95 -0.35
C VAL A 63 7.08 -2.26 -0.71
N ILE A 64 6.02 -3.03 -0.97
CA ILE A 64 4.68 -2.49 -1.23
C ILE A 64 4.16 -1.72 0.00
N LEU A 65 4.27 -2.32 1.19
CA LEU A 65 3.85 -1.68 2.44
C LEU A 65 4.57 -0.34 2.65
N LYS A 66 5.90 -0.32 2.48
CA LYS A 66 6.71 0.89 2.60
C LYS A 66 6.34 1.94 1.56
N ARG A 67 6.04 1.52 0.32
CA ARG A 67 5.62 2.42 -0.76
C ARG A 67 4.31 3.12 -0.41
N VAL A 68 3.29 2.37 -0.01
CA VAL A 68 1.98 2.93 0.37
C VAL A 68 2.09 3.82 1.61
N GLN A 69 2.89 3.42 2.61
CA GLN A 69 3.16 4.25 3.78
C GLN A 69 3.78 5.60 3.40
N ASN A 70 4.77 5.60 2.51
CA ASN A 70 5.41 6.83 2.05
C ASN A 70 4.44 7.73 1.27
N LEU A 71 3.55 7.14 0.45
CA LEU A 71 2.50 7.90 -0.23
C LEU A 71 1.59 8.60 0.77
N LYS A 72 1.06 7.85 1.75
CA LYS A 72 0.20 8.40 2.82
C LYS A 72 0.88 9.48 3.66
N ASN A 73 2.19 9.38 3.88
CA ASN A 73 2.95 10.37 4.63
C ASN A 73 3.19 11.66 3.83
N ASN A 74 3.34 11.56 2.51
CA ASN A 74 3.53 12.72 1.63
C ASN A 74 2.22 13.47 1.31
N GLU A 75 1.07 12.85 1.60
CA GLU A 75 -0.26 13.46 1.48
C GLU A 75 -0.69 14.23 2.75
N LYS A 76 0.05 14.09 3.86
CA LYS A 76 -0.16 14.84 5.11
C LYS A 76 0.63 16.14 5.14
#